data_AF-A0AAE3L1Q1-F1
#
_entry.id   AF-A0AAE3L1Q1-F1
#
_cell.length_a   1.000
_cell.length_b   1.000
_cell.length_c   1.000
_cell.angle_alpha   90.00
_cell.angle_beta   90.00
_cell.angle_gamma   90.00
#
_symmetry.space_group_name_H-M   'P 1'
#
loop_
_entity.id
_entity.type
_entity.pdbx_description
1 polymer ?
#
loop_
_entity_poly.entity_id
_entity_poly.type
_entity_poly.pdbx_seq_one_letter_code
_entity_poly.pdbx_strand_id
1 'polypeptide(L)'
;MSDDPSPDDLPPEARPAYEAYLAMSETKQAYFSFMVELDEKYKQGGEATIAENLKLEQLLDAHDEQVKAFNKAMADCKNMDAAVRNQLIAAMGGGKPGQ
;
A
#
# COMPACT_ATOMS: atom_id res chain seq x y z
N MET A 1 9.36 -8.70 -15.43
CA MET A 1 8.95 -7.29 -15.39
C MET A 1 7.48 -7.32 -15.09
N SER A 2 7.05 -6.82 -13.94
CA SER A 2 5.63 -6.69 -13.65
C SER A 2 5.10 -5.57 -14.53
N ASP A 3 4.23 -5.89 -15.49
CA ASP A 3 3.47 -4.93 -16.30
C ASP A 3 2.40 -4.23 -15.44
N ASP A 4 2.80 -3.64 -14.31
CA ASP A 4 1.90 -2.77 -13.55
C ASP A 4 1.72 -1.46 -14.32
N PRO A 5 0.47 -0.99 -14.53
CA PRO A 5 0.21 0.25 -15.24
C PRO A 5 0.89 1.41 -14.49
N SER A 6 1.57 2.29 -15.23
CA SER A 6 2.10 3.51 -14.62
C SER A 6 0.93 4.43 -14.25
N PRO A 7 1.05 5.28 -13.21
CA PRO A 7 0.02 6.27 -12.89
C PRO A 7 -0.37 7.14 -14.09
N ASP A 8 0.55 7.34 -15.04
CA ASP A 8 0.29 8.08 -16.27
C ASP A 8 -0.65 7.38 -17.26
N ASP A 9 -0.79 6.06 -17.17
CA ASP A 9 -1.69 5.25 -18.01
C ASP A 9 -3.16 5.35 -17.55
N LEU A 10 -3.40 5.91 -16.36
CA LEU A 10 -4.74 6.09 -15.81
C LEU A 10 -5.33 7.47 -16.16
N PRO A 11 -6.67 7.55 -16.31
CA PRO A 11 -7.37 8.81 -16.43
C PRO A 11 -6.97 9.77 -15.30
N PRO A 12 -6.82 11.10 -15.56
CA PRO A 12 -6.36 12.07 -14.57
C PRO A 12 -7.12 12.01 -13.25
N GLU A 13 -8.42 11.73 -13.31
CA GLU A 13 -9.30 11.59 -12.16
C GLU A 13 -8.94 10.38 -11.27
N ALA A 14 -8.45 9.28 -11.85
CA ALA A 14 -8.08 8.06 -11.13
C ALA A 14 -6.65 8.10 -10.54
N ARG A 15 -5.79 8.99 -11.04
CA ARG A 15 -4.36 9.04 -10.62
C ARG A 15 -4.17 9.20 -9.11
N PRO A 16 -4.87 10.13 -8.41
CA PRO A 16 -4.67 10.32 -6.97
C PRO A 16 -4.99 9.07 -6.15
N ALA A 17 -5.99 8.28 -6.57
CA ALA A 17 -6.34 7.05 -5.89
C ALA A 17 -5.32 5.93 -6.14
N TYR A 18 -4.77 5.86 -7.35
CA TYR A 18 -3.71 4.90 -7.67
C TYR A 18 -2.38 5.24 -6.98
N GLU A 19 -2.00 6.52 -6.93
CA GLU A 19 -0.83 6.97 -6.17
C GLU A 19 -0.99 6.67 -4.68
N ALA A 20 -2.17 6.90 -4.11
CA ALA A 20 -2.44 6.54 -2.71
C ALA A 20 -2.40 5.02 -2.48
N TYR A 21 -2.83 4.21 -3.45
CA TYR A 21 -2.68 2.75 -3.41
C TYR A 21 -1.20 2.32 -3.41
N LEU A 22 -0.38 2.92 -4.28
CA LEU A 22 1.05 2.63 -4.35
C LEU A 22 1.75 3.00 -3.03
N ALA A 23 1.49 4.19 -2.50
CA ALA A 23 2.06 4.63 -1.21
C ALA A 23 1.63 3.75 -0.04
N MET A 24 0.35 3.34 0.00
CA MET A 24 -0.15 2.38 0.99
C MET A 24 0.53 1.01 0.85
N SER A 25 0.74 0.55 -0.38
CA SER A 25 1.40 -0.74 -0.65
C SER A 25 2.88 -0.71 -0.25
N GLU A 26 3.58 0.39 -0.55
CA GLU A 26 4.97 0.60 -0.16
C GLU A 26 5.14 0.61 1.37
N THR A 27 4.32 1.37 2.08
CA THR A 27 4.39 1.43 3.56
C THR A 27 4.05 0.09 4.21
N LYS A 28 3.08 -0.65 3.66
CA LYS A 28 2.77 -2.03 4.08
C LYS A 28 3.96 -2.96 3.87
N GLN A 29 4.61 -2.87 2.71
CA GLN A 29 5.78 -3.67 2.39
C GLN A 29 6.95 -3.34 3.33
N ALA A 30 7.21 -2.06 3.60
CA ALA A 30 8.26 -1.64 4.53
C ALA A 30 8.05 -2.19 5.95
N TYR A 31 6.81 -2.13 6.46
CA TYR A 31 6.45 -2.73 7.75
C TYR A 31 6.66 -4.24 7.76
N PHE A 32 6.18 -4.94 6.73
CA PHE A 32 6.31 -6.39 6.63
C PHE A 32 7.76 -6.86 6.51
N SER A 33 8.55 -6.19 5.66
CA SER A 33 9.99 -6.47 5.52
C SER A 33 10.71 -6.32 6.85
N PHE A 34 10.43 -5.25 7.61
CA PHE A 34 11.06 -5.07 8.91
C PHE A 34 10.65 -6.16 9.92
N MET A 35 9.40 -6.62 9.91
CA MET A 35 9.00 -7.77 10.73
C MET A 35 9.75 -9.05 10.37
N VAL A 36 10.00 -9.30 9.07
CA VAL A 36 10.79 -10.47 8.63
C VAL A 36 12.24 -10.38 9.12
N GLU A 37 12.86 -9.20 9.01
CA GLU A 37 14.22 -8.97 9.53
C GLU A 37 14.30 -9.23 11.05
N LEU A 38 13.30 -8.78 11.81
CA LEU A 38 13.22 -9.02 13.25
C LEU A 38 13.00 -10.51 13.59
N ASP A 39 12.13 -11.19 12.87
CA ASP A 39 11.90 -12.62 13.04
C ASP A 39 13.19 -13.43 12.78
N GLU A 40 13.94 -13.09 11.72
CA GLU A 40 15.24 -13.70 11.44
C GLU A 40 16.26 -13.44 12.56
N LYS A 41 16.34 -12.19 13.05
CA LYS A 41 17.21 -11.82 14.17
C LYS A 41 16.88 -12.62 15.42
N TYR A 42 15.61 -12.72 15.78
CA TYR A 42 15.18 -13.38 17.01
C TYR A 42 15.36 -14.90 16.94
N LYS A 43 15.19 -15.50 15.75
CA LYS A 43 15.54 -16.91 15.50
C LYS A 43 17.03 -17.21 15.70
N GLN A 44 17.91 -16.22 15.53
CA GLN A 44 19.35 -16.34 15.76
C GLN A 44 19.76 -16.04 17.22
N GLY A 45 18.79 -15.86 18.12
CA GLY A 45 19.03 -15.57 19.53
C GLY A 45 19.28 -14.08 19.83
N GLY A 46 19.02 -13.18 18.87
CA GLY A 46 19.01 -11.75 19.13
C GLY A 46 17.82 -11.34 20.00
N GLU A 47 18.02 -10.37 20.87
CA GLU A 47 16.95 -9.86 21.74
C GLU A 47 16.25 -8.65 21.14
N ALA A 48 14.97 -8.46 21.49
CA ALA A 48 14.20 -7.29 21.10
C ALA A 48 14.75 -6.02 21.77
N THR A 49 14.76 -4.91 21.04
CA THR A 49 15.23 -3.62 21.55
C THR A 49 14.15 -2.55 21.51
N ILE A 50 14.29 -1.53 22.35
CA ILE A 50 13.39 -0.37 22.36
C ILE A 50 13.39 0.34 20.99
N ALA A 51 14.55 0.42 20.33
CA ALA A 51 14.68 1.05 19.01
C ALA A 51 13.89 0.30 17.93
N GLU A 52 13.85 -1.03 18.00
CA GLU A 52 13.06 -1.87 17.07
C GLU A 52 11.56 -1.65 17.27
N ASN A 53 11.11 -1.62 18.53
CA ASN A 53 9.71 -1.34 18.84
C ASN A 53 9.31 0.06 18.37
N LEU A 54 10.14 1.07 18.59
CA LEU A 54 9.90 2.44 18.11
C LEU A 54 9.84 2.48 16.58
N LYS A 55 10.71 1.73 15.89
CA LYS A 55 10.70 1.67 14.44
C LYS A 55 9.44 0.97 13.89
N LEU A 56 8.98 -0.09 14.53
CA LEU A 56 7.70 -0.74 14.18
C LEU A 56 6.52 0.23 14.34
N GLU A 57 6.47 0.96 15.45
CA GLU A 57 5.43 1.97 15.70
C GLU A 57 5.43 3.05 14.62
N GLN A 58 6.59 3.60 14.27
CA GLN A 58 6.72 4.60 13.20
C GLN A 58 6.27 4.08 11.84
N LEU A 59 6.57 2.81 11.52
CA LEU A 59 6.16 2.19 10.25
C LEU A 59 4.65 1.94 10.22
N LEU A 60 4.04 1.57 11.35
CA LEU A 60 2.59 1.43 11.49
C LEU A 60 1.88 2.78 11.35
N ASP A 61 2.35 3.81 12.05
CA ASP A 61 1.78 5.15 11.95
C ASP A 61 1.83 5.67 10.51
N ALA A 62 2.96 5.46 9.83
CA ALA A 62 3.10 5.83 8.43
C ALA A 62 2.10 5.06 7.55
N HIS A 63 1.92 3.76 7.78
CA HIS A 63 0.94 2.96 7.04
C HIS A 63 -0.49 3.42 7.29
N ASP A 64 -0.86 3.72 8.54
CA ASP A 64 -2.18 4.20 8.91
C ASP A 64 -2.53 5.52 8.22
N GLU A 65 -1.57 6.44 8.11
CA GLU A 65 -1.77 7.68 7.34
C GLU A 65 -2.00 7.41 5.85
N GLN A 66 -1.27 6.46 5.25
CA GLN A 66 -1.51 6.09 3.85
C GLN A 66 -2.85 5.37 3.65
N VAL A 67 -3.29 4.53 4.59
CA VAL A 67 -4.62 3.91 4.56
C VAL A 67 -5.72 4.97 4.63
N LYS A 68 -5.59 5.98 5.48
CA LYS A 68 -6.54 7.11 5.56
C LYS A 68 -6.56 7.88 4.23
N ALA A 69 -5.40 8.19 3.65
CA ALA A 69 -5.28 8.88 2.38
C ALA A 69 -5.93 8.07 1.23
N PHE A 70 -5.64 6.78 1.15
CA PHE A 70 -6.24 5.88 0.17
C PHE A 70 -7.76 5.78 0.30
N ASN A 71 -8.27 5.60 1.52
CA ASN A 71 -9.71 5.56 1.78
C ASN A 71 -10.40 6.86 1.36
N LYS A 72 -9.77 8.01 1.60
CA LYS A 72 -10.27 9.31 1.14
C LYS A 72 -10.29 9.38 -0.38
N ALA A 73 -9.19 9.05 -1.05
CA ALA A 73 -9.11 9.08 -2.50
C ALA A 73 -10.14 8.13 -3.16
N MET A 74 -10.34 6.93 -2.60
CA MET A 74 -11.37 5.98 -3.05
C MET A 74 -12.80 6.49 -2.81
N ALA A 75 -13.04 7.26 -1.75
CA ALA A 75 -14.34 7.88 -1.53
C ALA A 75 -14.64 8.96 -2.58
N ASP A 76 -13.63 9.76 -2.95
CA ASP A 76 -13.73 10.77 -4.00
C ASP A 76 -13.98 10.12 -5.39
N CYS A 77 -13.49 8.88 -5.59
CA CYS A 77 -13.75 8.09 -6.80
C CYS A 77 -15.19 7.58 -6.97
N LYS A 78 -16.05 7.66 -5.94
CA LYS A 78 -17.42 7.09 -6.02
C LYS A 78 -18.30 7.75 -7.08
N ASN A 79 -18.01 9.01 -7.43
CA ASN A 79 -18.76 9.77 -8.42
C ASN A 79 -18.11 9.76 -9.82
N MET A 80 -17.00 9.05 -9.99
CA MET A 80 -16.35 8.90 -11.30
C MET A 80 -17.17 8.03 -12.24
N ASP A 81 -16.92 8.21 -13.54
CA ASP A 81 -17.45 7.34 -14.57
C ASP A 81 -17.10 5.87 -14.29
N ALA A 82 -18.03 4.97 -14.60
CA ALA A 82 -17.89 3.55 -14.29
C ALA A 82 -16.69 2.91 -15.02
N ALA A 83 -16.37 3.35 -16.24
CA ALA A 83 -15.21 2.85 -16.98
C ALA A 83 -13.90 3.30 -16.32
N VAL A 84 -13.81 4.55 -15.87
CA VAL A 84 -12.64 5.09 -15.14
C VAL A 84 -12.41 4.32 -13.83
N ARG A 85 -13.48 4.10 -13.06
CA ARG A 85 -13.39 3.31 -11.82
C ARG A 85 -12.96 1.87 -12.07
N ASN A 86 -13.44 1.24 -13.14
CA ASN A 86 -13.04 -0.13 -13.49
C ASN A 86 -11.56 -0.21 -13.89
N GLN A 87 -11.05 0.79 -14.61
CA GLN A 87 -9.62 0.88 -14.95
C GLN A 87 -8.75 1.02 -13.69
N LEU A 88 -9.16 1.89 -12.76
CA LEU A 88 -8.49 2.04 -11.45
C LEU A 88 -8.48 0.73 -10.66
N ILE A 89 -9.63 0.04 -10.57
CA ILE A 89 -9.72 -1.24 -9.85
C ILE A 89 -8.81 -2.30 -10.49
N ALA A 90 -8.81 -2.39 -11.83
CA ALA A 90 -7.93 -3.32 -12.55
C ALA A 90 -6.44 -3.01 -12.29
N ALA A 91 -6.07 -1.73 -12.29
CA ALA A 91 -4.70 -1.28 -12.01
C ALA A 91 -4.23 -1.61 -10.59
N MET A 92 -5.13 -1.61 -9.59
CA MET A 92 -4.81 -2.02 -8.20
C MET A 92 -4.76 -3.55 -8.01
N GLY A 93 -4.76 -4.33 -9.09
CA GLY A 93 -4.82 -5.80 -9.06
C GLY A 93 -6.24 -6.38 -8.95
N GLY A 94 -7.27 -5.55 -9.00
CA GLY A 94 -8.69 -5.94 -9.03
C GLY A 94 -9.13 -6.46 -10.40
N GLY A 95 -8.55 -7.58 -10.81
CA GLY A 95 -8.94 -8.33 -12.01
C GLY A 95 -9.13 -9.83 -11.79
N LYS A 96 -8.80 -10.37 -10.60
CA LYS A 96 -9.21 -11.71 -10.17
C LYS A 96 -9.51 -11.72 -8.67
N PRO A 97 -10.73 -12.10 -8.23
CA PRO A 97 -10.90 -12.61 -6.88
C PRO A 97 -10.05 -13.88 -6.76
N GLY A 98 -9.47 -14.12 -5.57
CA GLY A 98 -8.47 -15.16 -5.33
C GLY A 98 -8.70 -16.47 -6.11
N GLN A 99 -7.62 -16.95 -6.73
CA GLN A 99 -7.40 -18.36 -7.01
C GLN A 99 -6.25 -18.84 -6.15
#